data_AF-A0AAW4ZZB0-F1
#
_entry.id   AF-A0AAW4ZZB0-F1
#
_cell.length_a   1.000
_cell.length_b   1.000
_cell.length_c   1.000
_cell.angle_alpha   90.00
_cell.angle_beta   90.00
_cell.angle_gamma   90.00
#
_symmetry.space_group_name_H-M   'P 1'
#
loop_
_entity.id
_entity.type
_entity.pdbx_description
1 polymer ?
#
loop_
_entity_poly.entity_id
_entity_poly.type
_entity_poly.pdbx_seq_one_letter_code
_entity_poly.pdbx_strand_id
1 'polypeptide(L)'
;MSRRLMVRGGRRCGRFKRLLPLLQYAQGNGWSVVYTNGGHLRFTKPERPIIHTSSTPSDWRAVHNALALLARADRMTVVELSHGVAIYHG
;
A
#
# COMPACT_ATOMS: atom_id res chain seq x y z
N MET A 1 8.05 -6.30 -18.39
CA MET A 1 6.65 -5.84 -18.42
C MET A 1 6.43 -4.84 -17.29
N SER A 2 6.35 -3.55 -17.60
CA SER A 2 6.26 -2.49 -16.60
C SER A 2 4.85 -2.44 -15.99
N ARG A 3 4.71 -2.87 -14.73
CA ARG A 3 3.42 -2.84 -14.05
C ARG A 3 3.16 -1.44 -13.48
N ARG A 4 2.20 -0.74 -14.05
CA ARG A 4 1.75 0.58 -13.56
C ARG A 4 0.54 0.39 -12.64
N LEU A 5 0.70 0.69 -11.36
CA LEU A 5 -0.42 0.81 -10.42
C LEU A 5 -0.67 2.29 -10.15
N MET A 6 -1.90 2.76 -10.43
CA MET A 6 -2.35 4.13 -10.15
C MET A 6 -3.40 4.08 -9.04
N VAL A 7 -3.08 4.67 -7.90
CA VAL A 7 -3.96 4.66 -6.72
C VAL A 7 -4.65 6.02 -6.59
N ARG A 8 -5.97 6.09 -6.87
CA ARG A 8 -6.78 7.31 -6.64
C ARG A 8 -7.29 7.36 -5.20
N GLY A 9 -6.63 8.15 -4.35
CA GLY A 9 -7.04 8.39 -2.96
C GLY A 9 -8.11 9.48 -2.86
N GLY A 10 -9.40 9.11 -2.86
CA GLY A 10 -10.49 10.06 -2.59
C GLY A 10 -10.71 10.31 -1.09
N ARG A 11 -10.86 11.58 -0.68
CA ARG A 11 -11.06 11.99 0.73
C ARG A 11 -12.35 11.45 1.41
N ARG A 12 -13.31 10.91 0.65
CA ARG A 12 -14.65 10.50 1.13
C ARG A 12 -15.05 9.05 0.79
N CYS A 13 -14.09 8.16 0.57
CA CYS A 13 -14.38 6.75 0.29
C CYS A 13 -14.52 5.94 1.60
N GLY A 14 -15.40 4.93 1.64
CA GLY A 14 -15.53 4.02 2.79
C GLY A 14 -14.24 3.22 3.08
N ARG A 15 -14.12 2.66 4.29
CA ARG A 15 -12.89 2.00 4.81
C ARG A 15 -12.26 1.00 3.83
N PHE A 16 -13.08 0.11 3.27
CA PHE A 16 -12.63 -0.91 2.33
C PHE A 16 -12.07 -0.31 1.02
N LYS A 17 -12.73 0.73 0.49
CA LYS A 17 -12.29 1.42 -0.74
C LYS A 17 -10.94 2.12 -0.59
N ARG A 18 -10.58 2.55 0.63
CA ARG A 18 -9.28 3.19 0.91
C ARG A 18 -8.14 2.18 1.02
N LEU A 19 -8.38 1.00 1.58
CA LEU A 19 -7.36 -0.05 1.72
C LEU A 19 -7.16 -0.86 0.43
N LEU A 20 -8.16 -0.89 -0.45
CA LEU A 20 -8.12 -1.66 -1.69
C LEU A 20 -6.83 -1.48 -2.51
N PRO A 21 -6.29 -0.27 -2.73
CA PRO A 21 -5.07 -0.11 -3.51
C PRO A 21 -3.83 -0.70 -2.83
N LEU A 22 -3.78 -0.61 -1.50
CA LEU A 22 -2.71 -1.20 -0.69
C LEU A 22 -2.76 -2.74 -0.75
N LEU A 23 -3.96 -3.31 -0.63
CA LEU A 23 -4.18 -4.77 -0.73
C LEU A 23 -3.90 -5.29 -2.14
N GLN A 24 -4.32 -4.56 -3.18
CA GLN A 24 -4.02 -4.90 -4.58
C GLN A 24 -2.53 -4.87 -4.88
N TYR A 25 -1.81 -3.87 -4.36
CA TYR A 25 -0.35 -3.83 -4.49
C TYR A 25 0.29 -5.04 -3.81
N ALA A 26 -0.11 -5.34 -2.57
CA ALA A 26 0.45 -6.44 -1.81
C ALA A 26 0.24 -7.79 -2.51
N GLN A 27 -1.01 -8.10 -2.90
CA GLN A 27 -1.34 -9.33 -3.62
C GLN A 27 -0.60 -9.41 -4.95
N GLY A 28 -0.51 -8.31 -5.70
CA GLY A 28 0.16 -8.26 -6.99
C GLY A 28 1.68 -8.49 -6.90
N ASN A 29 2.33 -8.10 -5.82
CA ASN A 29 3.79 -8.13 -5.67
C ASN A 29 4.28 -9.21 -4.69
N GLY A 30 3.42 -10.17 -4.33
CA GLY A 30 3.80 -11.32 -3.50
C GLY A 30 3.99 -10.97 -2.02
N TRP A 31 3.32 -9.94 -1.53
CA TRP A 31 3.22 -9.67 -0.10
C TRP A 31 2.02 -10.41 0.50
N SER A 32 2.25 -11.09 1.61
CA SER A 32 1.21 -11.64 2.47
C SER A 32 0.68 -10.57 3.41
N VAL A 33 -0.64 -10.56 3.65
CA VAL A 33 -1.31 -9.56 4.48
C VAL A 33 -2.14 -10.27 5.55
N VAL A 34 -1.96 -9.88 6.82
CA VAL A 34 -2.70 -10.44 7.96
C VAL A 34 -3.14 -9.30 8.88
N TYR A 35 -4.32 -9.43 9.48
CA TYR A 35 -4.73 -8.57 10.59
C TYR A 35 -4.01 -8.97 11.88
N THR A 36 -3.43 -8.01 12.58
CA THR A 36 -2.92 -8.23 13.94
C THR A 36 -4.08 -8.21 14.94
N ASN A 37 -3.87 -8.77 16.13
CA ASN A 37 -4.86 -8.75 17.22
C ASN A 37 -5.30 -7.33 17.63
N GLY A 38 -4.47 -6.31 17.36
CA GLY A 38 -4.80 -4.89 17.60
C GLY A 38 -5.54 -4.21 16.44
N GLY A 39 -5.93 -4.96 15.40
CA GLY A 39 -6.62 -4.40 14.24
C GLY A 39 -5.70 -3.59 13.32
N HIS A 40 -4.39 -3.83 13.32
CA HIS A 40 -3.48 -3.30 12.29
C HIS A 40 -3.30 -4.31 11.16
N LEU A 41 -2.86 -3.87 9.99
CA LEU A 41 -2.41 -4.74 8.92
C LEU A 41 -0.92 -4.99 9.08
N ARG A 42 -0.51 -6.24 8.94
CA ARG A 42 0.89 -6.69 8.86
C ARG A 42 1.14 -7.23 7.46
N PHE A 43 2.15 -6.69 6.81
CA PHE A 43 2.61 -7.11 5.49
C PHE A 43 3.95 -7.85 5.64
N THR A 44 4.04 -9.02 5.03
CA THR A 44 5.26 -9.84 5.03
C THR A 44 5.58 -10.32 3.62
N LYS A 45 6.87 -10.43 3.31
CA LYS A 45 7.39 -10.98 2.06
C LYS A 45 8.78 -11.58 2.33
N PRO A 46 9.15 -12.73 1.75
CA PRO A 46 10.48 -13.31 1.93
C PRO A 46 11.57 -12.29 1.59
N GLU A 47 12.64 -12.26 2.37
CA GLU A 47 13.79 -11.35 2.19
C GLU A 47 13.47 -9.84 2.27
N ARG A 48 12.29 -9.47 2.79
CA ARG A 48 11.86 -8.07 2.94
C ARG A 48 11.48 -7.76 4.38
N PRO A 49 11.67 -6.50 4.83
CA PRO A 49 11.26 -6.09 6.16
C PRO A 49 9.73 -6.18 6.32
N ILE A 50 9.30 -6.50 7.54
CA ILE A 50 7.89 -6.53 7.91
C ILE A 50 7.37 -5.10 7.99
N ILE A 51 6.22 -4.83 7.36
CA ILE A 51 5.60 -3.51 7.37
C ILE A 51 4.26 -3.58 8.10
N HIS A 52 4.07 -2.67 9.05
CA HIS A 52 2.83 -2.53 9.82
C HIS A 52 2.13 -1.23 9.45
N THR A 53 0.80 -1.26 9.35
CA THR A 53 -0.01 -0.05 9.14
C THR A 53 -1.37 -0.16 9.81
N SER A 54 -1.95 0.97 10.19
CA SER A 54 -3.29 0.97 10.78
C SER A 54 -4.34 0.51 9.76
N SER A 55 -5.35 -0.24 10.21
CA SER A 55 -6.51 -0.59 9.39
C SER A 55 -7.67 0.41 9.52
N THR A 56 -7.54 1.46 10.36
CA THR A 56 -8.50 2.55 10.47
C THR A 56 -8.11 3.68 9.52
N PRO A 57 -8.80 3.83 8.38
CA PRO A 57 -8.28 4.61 7.25
C PRO A 57 -8.80 6.05 7.28
N SER A 58 -9.14 6.58 8.46
CA SER A 58 -9.43 8.01 8.63
C SER A 58 -8.26 8.83 8.08
N ASP A 59 -7.04 8.33 8.27
CA ASP A 59 -5.83 8.89 7.73
C ASP A 59 -5.48 8.28 6.36
N TRP A 60 -5.75 9.04 5.30
CA TRP A 60 -5.35 8.67 3.93
C TRP A 60 -3.82 8.65 3.76
N ARG A 61 -3.07 9.41 4.57
CA ARG A 61 -1.61 9.44 4.54
C ARG A 61 -1.04 8.14 5.03
N ALA A 62 -1.66 7.50 6.02
CA ALA A 62 -1.24 6.18 6.52
C ALA A 62 -1.28 5.11 5.41
N VAL A 63 -2.30 5.14 4.54
CA VAL A 63 -2.40 4.24 3.39
C VAL A 63 -1.32 4.54 2.35
N HIS A 64 -1.13 5.81 1.98
CA HIS A 64 -0.09 6.20 1.03
C HIS A 64 1.33 5.89 1.55
N ASN A 65 1.60 6.17 2.83
CA ASN A 65 2.86 5.86 3.47
C ASN A 65 3.14 4.35 3.47
N ALA A 66 2.14 3.52 3.81
CA ALA A 66 2.28 2.07 3.77
C ALA A 66 2.56 1.57 2.34
N LEU A 67 1.85 2.11 1.35
CA LEU A 67 2.08 1.78 -0.05
C LEU A 67 3.51 2.15 -0.48
N ALA A 68 3.99 3.33 -0.08
CA ALA A 68 5.34 3.80 -0.36
C ALA A 68 6.41 2.93 0.32
N LEU A 69 6.15 2.44 1.54
CA LEU A 69 7.04 1.51 2.23
C LEU A 69 7.14 0.17 1.50
N LEU A 70 6.01 -0.41 1.08
CA LEU A 70 6.01 -1.67 0.32
C LEU A 70 6.78 -1.51 -1.00
N ALA A 71 6.53 -0.42 -1.72
CA ALA A 71 7.21 -0.13 -2.97
C ALA A 71 8.72 0.07 -2.78
N ARG A 72 9.16 0.77 -1.74
CA ARG A 72 10.59 0.91 -1.42
C ARG A 72 11.23 -0.43 -1.08
N ALA A 73 10.55 -1.27 -0.29
CA ALA A 73 11.03 -2.61 0.01
C ALA A 73 11.18 -3.46 -1.26
N ASP A 74 10.29 -3.29 -2.24
CA ASP A 74 10.36 -3.89 -3.57
C ASP A 74 11.32 -3.19 -4.55
N ARG A 75 12.05 -2.16 -4.10
CA ARG A 75 12.96 -1.33 -4.91
C ARG A 75 12.25 -0.66 -6.11
N MET A 76 10.97 -0.34 -5.95
CA MET A 76 10.18 0.41 -6.91
C MET A 76 10.24 1.92 -6.62
N THR A 77 10.15 2.72 -7.68
CA THR A 77 10.04 4.17 -7.58
C THR A 77 8.60 4.58 -7.34
N VAL A 78 8.37 5.41 -6.33
CA VAL A 78 7.05 5.93 -5.96
C VAL A 78 6.99 7.41 -6.33
N VAL A 79 6.01 7.78 -7.15
CA VAL A 79 5.76 9.16 -7.56
C VAL A 79 4.37 9.56 -7.08
N GLU A 80 4.31 10.56 -6.19
CA GLU A 80 3.04 11.18 -5.82
C GLU A 80 2.60 12.13 -6.93
N LEU A 81 1.39 11.91 -7.45
CA LEU A 81 0.70 12.75 -8.41
C LEU A 81 -0.39 13.54 -7.69
N SER A 82 -0.78 14.69 -8.24
CA SER A 82 -1.85 15.55 -7.70
C SER A 82 -3.18 14.84 -7.44
N HIS A 83 -3.41 13.68 -8.05
CA HIS A 83 -4.64 12.89 -7.93
C HIS A 83 -4.41 11.43 -7.46
N GLY A 84 -3.21 11.08 -6.99
CA GLY A 84 -2.92 9.70 -6.59
C GLY A 84 -1.44 9.34 -6.48
N VAL A 85 -1.13 8.06 -6.26
CA VAL A 85 0.24 7.54 -6.25
C VAL A 85 0.47 6.66 -7.47
N ALA A 86 1.60 6.83 -8.13
CA ALA A 86 2.09 5.98 -9.22
C ALA A 86 3.35 5.23 -8.78
N ILE A 87 3.42 3.94 -9.10
CA ILE A 87 4.56 3.07 -8.77
C ILE A 87 5.17 2.52 -10.06
N TYR A 88 6.50 2.57 -10.14
CA TYR A 88 7.29 2.17 -11.30
C TYR A 88 8.39 1.17 -10.90
N HIS A 89 8.70 0.24 -11.78
CA HIS A 89 9.97 -0.50 -11.69
C HIS A 89 11.12 0.44 -12.07
N GLY A 90 12.15 0.49 -11.23
CA GLY A 90 13.46 1.06 -11.57
C GLY A 90 14.31 0.08 -12.36
#